data_AF-A0A952S3L6-F1
#
_entry.id   AF-A0A952S3L6-F1
#
_cell.length_a   1.000
_cell.length_b   1.000
_cell.length_c   1.000
_cell.angle_alpha   90.00
_cell.angle_beta   90.00
_cell.angle_gamma   90.00
#
_symmetry.space_group_name_H-M   'P 1'
#
loop_
_entity.id
_entity.type
_entity.pdbx_description
1 polymer ?
#
loop_
_entity_poly.entity_id
_entity_poly.type
_entity_poly.pdbx_seq_one_letter_code
_entity_poly.pdbx_strand_id
1 'polypeptide(L)'
;MPDHSFTITLSNNRTEKEGIEYLKAYETEFFYVDSTTRKHILDLLGFPHKFSRAFDMVYIPRFVGQVLTEEMIEAKLDEIILVELKVTKKYLPENPKGFFFGATQNEFDFGKMLGEKFRFCFVSLHERGSSHALLTISELESRIRTRRIQYQINL
;
A
#
# COMPACT_ATOMS: atom_id res chain seq x y z
N MET A 1 -6.13 32.96 -1.58
CA MET A 1 -5.14 32.03 -0.99
C MET A 1 -5.52 30.60 -1.36
N PRO A 2 -5.06 30.09 -2.51
CA PRO A 2 -5.24 28.69 -2.90
C PRO A 2 -3.86 28.04 -3.13
N ASP A 3 -3.14 27.59 -2.11
CA ASP A 3 -1.78 27.05 -2.38
C ASP A 3 -1.27 25.96 -1.45
N HIS A 4 -1.63 25.94 -0.17
CA HIS A 4 -1.07 24.95 0.75
C HIS A 4 -1.62 23.53 0.54
N SER A 5 -2.92 23.38 0.29
CA SER A 5 -3.55 22.06 0.09
C SER A 5 -3.09 21.38 -1.21
N PHE A 6 -3.04 22.14 -2.32
CA PHE A 6 -2.58 21.64 -3.62
C PHE A 6 -1.10 21.21 -3.58
N THR A 7 -0.25 21.97 -2.90
CA THR A 7 1.19 21.65 -2.75
C THR A 7 1.41 20.36 -1.96
N ILE A 8 0.64 20.14 -0.88
CA ILE A 8 0.72 18.91 -0.07
C ILE A 8 0.30 17.69 -0.90
N THR A 9 -0.81 17.77 -1.63
CA THR A 9 -1.28 16.66 -2.48
C THR A 9 -0.28 16.32 -3.58
N LEU A 10 0.29 17.32 -4.26
CA LEU A 10 1.33 17.11 -5.28
C LEU A 10 2.60 16.47 -4.68
N SER A 11 3.02 16.95 -3.51
CA SER A 11 4.19 16.40 -2.80
C SER A 11 3.96 14.96 -2.34
N ASN A 12 2.74 14.63 -1.89
CA ASN A 12 2.38 13.28 -1.48
C ASN A 12 2.38 12.33 -2.68
N ASN A 13 1.75 12.72 -3.79
CA ASN A 13 1.74 11.91 -5.03
C ASN A 13 3.16 11.65 -5.54
N ARG A 14 4.06 12.65 -5.45
CA ARG A 14 5.47 12.47 -5.81
C ARG A 14 6.18 11.48 -4.87
N THR A 15 5.97 11.61 -3.56
CA THR A 15 6.61 10.74 -2.56
C THR A 15 6.14 9.29 -2.71
N GLU A 16 4.84 9.09 -2.95
CA GLU A 16 4.27 7.78 -3.22
C GLU A 16 4.87 7.15 -4.48
N LYS A 17 4.95 7.92 -5.58
CA LYS A 17 5.61 7.47 -6.82
C LYS A 17 7.05 7.05 -6.58
N GLU A 18 7.82 7.82 -5.82
CA GLU A 18 9.20 7.45 -5.47
C GLU A 18 9.26 6.17 -4.61
N GLY A 19 8.26 5.92 -3.76
CA GLY A 19 8.15 4.67 -3.00
C GLY A 19 7.88 3.47 -3.89
N ILE A 20 6.99 3.62 -4.88
CA ILE A 20 6.73 2.59 -5.89
C ILE A 20 8.00 2.27 -6.67
N GLU A 21 8.74 3.27 -7.12
CA GLU A 21 9.98 3.06 -7.88
C GLU A 21 11.08 2.43 -7.01
N TYR A 22 11.18 2.80 -5.73
CA TYR A 22 12.06 2.14 -4.78
C TYR A 22 11.73 0.65 -4.62
N LEU A 23 10.46 0.31 -4.43
CA LEU A 23 10.01 -1.08 -4.29
C LEU A 23 10.28 -1.87 -5.57
N LYS A 24 9.96 -1.32 -6.75
CA LYS A 24 10.26 -1.99 -8.03
C LYS A 24 11.75 -2.26 -8.25
N ALA A 25 12.62 -1.35 -7.79
CA ALA A 25 14.06 -1.47 -7.99
C ALA A 25 14.70 -2.51 -7.06
N TYR A 26 14.19 -2.69 -5.84
CA TYR A 26 14.74 -3.60 -4.85
C TYR A 26 14.01 -4.94 -4.76
N GLU A 27 12.73 -4.99 -5.12
CA GLU A 27 11.82 -6.09 -4.79
C GLU A 27 10.88 -6.37 -5.98
N THR A 28 11.40 -7.09 -6.98
CA THR A 28 10.67 -7.43 -8.22
C THR A 28 9.37 -8.24 -8.05
N GLU A 29 9.02 -8.60 -6.82
CA GLU A 29 7.79 -9.31 -6.44
C GLU A 29 6.61 -8.35 -6.22
N PHE A 30 6.85 -7.03 -6.18
CA PHE A 30 5.83 -6.00 -6.08
C PHE A 30 5.43 -5.46 -7.45
N PHE A 31 4.12 -5.38 -7.66
CA PHE A 31 3.53 -4.86 -8.89
C PHE A 31 2.52 -3.78 -8.56
N TYR A 32 2.76 -2.57 -9.05
CA TYR A 32 1.74 -1.53 -9.02
C TYR A 32 0.60 -1.92 -9.96
N VAL A 33 -0.64 -1.78 -9.50
CA VAL A 33 -1.83 -2.11 -10.27
C VAL A 33 -2.68 -0.86 -10.45
N ASP A 34 -3.20 -0.64 -11.65
CA ASP A 34 -4.06 0.52 -11.90
C ASP A 34 -5.50 0.28 -11.43
N SER A 35 -6.35 1.29 -11.61
CA SER A 35 -7.76 1.22 -11.20
C SER A 35 -8.54 0.09 -11.88
N THR A 36 -8.23 -0.23 -13.14
CA THR A 36 -8.88 -1.30 -13.90
C THR A 36 -8.45 -2.66 -13.37
N THR A 37 -7.14 -2.87 -13.23
CA THR A 37 -6.58 -4.11 -12.68
C THR A 37 -7.06 -4.37 -11.25
N ARG A 38 -7.16 -3.33 -10.41
CA ARG A 38 -7.70 -3.48 -9.05
C ARG A 38 -9.15 -3.96 -9.03
N LYS A 39 -9.99 -3.46 -9.93
CA LYS A 39 -11.39 -3.91 -10.04
C LYS A 39 -11.46 -5.36 -10.52
N HIS A 40 -10.66 -5.72 -11.53
CA HIS A 40 -10.59 -7.09 -12.02
C HIS A 40 -10.16 -8.07 -10.92
N ILE A 41 -9.13 -7.74 -10.13
CA ILE A 41 -8.72 -8.54 -8.96
C ILE A 41 -9.88 -8.68 -7.96
N LEU A 42 -10.63 -7.61 -7.69
CA LEU A 42 -11.77 -7.68 -6.78
C LEU A 42 -12.89 -8.57 -7.33
N ASP A 43 -13.15 -8.54 -8.64
CA ASP A 43 -14.13 -9.43 -9.29
C ASP A 43 -13.73 -10.89 -9.14
N LEU A 44 -12.46 -11.22 -9.39
CA LEU A 44 -11.92 -12.57 -9.22
C LEU A 44 -12.00 -13.06 -7.76
N LEU A 45 -11.76 -12.17 -6.80
CA LEU A 45 -11.85 -12.48 -5.37
C LEU A 45 -13.30 -12.43 -4.83
N GLY A 46 -14.28 -12.03 -5.64
CA GLY A 46 -15.69 -11.90 -5.22
C GLY A 46 -15.98 -10.73 -4.26
N PHE A 47 -15.16 -9.68 -4.28
CA PHE A 47 -15.32 -8.50 -3.43
C PHE A 47 -15.93 -7.30 -4.18
N PRO A 48 -16.73 -6.45 -3.50
CA PRO A 48 -17.28 -5.26 -4.13
C PRO A 48 -16.20 -4.22 -4.52
N HIS A 49 -16.42 -3.52 -5.64
CA HIS A 49 -15.50 -2.48 -6.15
C HIS A 49 -15.29 -1.28 -5.21
N LYS A 50 -16.09 -1.12 -4.15
CA LYS A 50 -15.84 -0.08 -3.12
C LYS A 50 -14.46 -0.23 -2.46
N PHE A 51 -13.86 -1.41 -2.53
CA PHE A 51 -12.51 -1.70 -2.04
C PHE A 51 -11.41 -1.44 -3.06
N SER A 52 -11.72 -0.94 -4.27
CA SER A 52 -10.71 -0.72 -5.33
C SER A 52 -9.69 0.38 -5.02
N ARG A 53 -9.85 1.08 -3.88
CA ARG A 53 -8.93 2.09 -3.35
C ARG A 53 -8.39 1.71 -1.97
N ALA A 54 -8.54 0.46 -1.57
CA ALA A 54 -8.05 -0.06 -0.28
C ALA A 54 -6.68 -0.74 -0.39
N PHE A 55 -6.11 -0.77 -1.61
CA PHE A 55 -4.79 -1.29 -1.91
C PHE A 55 -4.27 -0.61 -3.18
N ASP A 56 -2.94 -0.53 -3.31
CA ASP A 56 -2.25 0.13 -4.42
C ASP A 56 -1.49 -0.87 -5.30
N MET A 57 -1.07 -1.99 -4.71
CA MET A 57 -0.14 -2.94 -5.32
C MET A 57 -0.57 -4.37 -5.05
N VAL A 58 -0.04 -5.30 -5.84
CA VAL A 58 0.00 -6.73 -5.52
C VAL A 58 1.43 -7.16 -5.24
N TYR A 59 1.57 -8.09 -4.32
CA TYR A 59 2.82 -8.77 -4.00
C TYR A 59 2.62 -10.26 -4.27
N ILE A 60 3.48 -10.84 -5.10
CA ILE A 60 3.44 -12.28 -5.41
C ILE A 60 4.80 -12.87 -5.02
N PRO A 61 4.89 -13.60 -3.90
CA PRO A 61 6.14 -14.20 -3.46
C PRO A 61 6.77 -15.06 -4.54
N ARG A 62 8.09 -14.98 -4.70
CA ARG A 62 8.91 -15.72 -5.67
C ARG A 62 8.59 -15.43 -7.13
N PHE A 63 7.91 -14.31 -7.41
CA PHE A 63 7.53 -13.90 -8.76
C PHE A 63 8.39 -12.73 -9.26
N VAL A 64 9.70 -12.98 -9.31
CA VAL A 64 10.74 -11.97 -9.59
C VAL A 64 10.93 -11.78 -11.10
N GLY A 65 10.93 -10.52 -11.55
CA GLY A 65 11.39 -10.12 -12.89
C GLY A 65 10.41 -10.38 -14.03
N GLN A 66 9.16 -10.70 -13.69
CA GLN A 66 8.09 -10.96 -14.66
C GLN A 66 7.21 -9.73 -14.87
N VAL A 67 6.38 -9.76 -15.92
CA VAL A 67 5.35 -8.75 -16.16
C VAL A 67 4.04 -9.28 -15.59
N LEU A 68 3.35 -8.47 -14.80
CA LEU A 68 2.01 -8.81 -14.34
C LEU A 68 1.01 -8.62 -15.49
N THR A 69 0.45 -9.72 -15.98
CA THR A 69 -0.64 -9.74 -16.97
C THR A 69 -1.94 -10.21 -16.31
N GLU A 70 -3.08 -10.03 -16.99
CA GLU A 70 -4.38 -10.51 -16.50
C GLU A 70 -4.38 -12.04 -16.34
N GLU A 71 -3.83 -12.78 -17.31
CA GLU A 71 -3.73 -14.25 -17.25
C GLU A 71 -2.89 -14.70 -16.05
N MET A 72 -1.83 -13.95 -15.72
CA MET A 72 -1.01 -14.23 -14.55
C MET A 72 -1.74 -13.95 -13.24
N ILE A 73 -2.54 -12.88 -13.18
CA ILE A 73 -3.36 -12.58 -12.01
C ILE A 73 -4.35 -13.72 -11.75
N GLU A 74 -5.04 -14.19 -12.79
CA GLU A 74 -5.98 -15.32 -12.68
C GLU A 74 -5.26 -16.60 -12.25
N ALA A 75 -4.14 -16.95 -12.89
CA ALA A 75 -3.40 -18.17 -12.61
C ALA A 75 -2.76 -18.19 -11.20
N LYS A 76 -2.47 -17.02 -10.65
CA LYS A 76 -1.76 -16.86 -9.36
C LYS A 76 -2.61 -16.22 -8.27
N LEU A 77 -3.93 -16.17 -8.45
CA LEU A 77 -4.85 -15.52 -7.53
C LEU A 77 -4.70 -15.98 -6.08
N ASP A 78 -4.33 -17.24 -5.87
CA ASP A 78 -4.12 -17.80 -4.54
C ASP A 78 -2.82 -17.37 -3.85
N GLU A 79 -1.82 -16.98 -4.62
CA GLU A 79 -0.52 -16.51 -4.15
C GLU A 79 -0.47 -14.98 -4.00
N ILE A 80 -1.43 -14.26 -4.58
CA ILE A 80 -1.50 -12.80 -4.51
C ILE A 80 -1.76 -12.33 -3.08
N ILE A 81 -0.91 -11.41 -2.63
CA ILE A 81 -1.11 -10.58 -1.45
C ILE A 81 -1.41 -9.16 -1.91
N LEU A 82 -2.54 -8.60 -1.47
CA LEU A 82 -2.90 -7.22 -1.76
C LEU A 82 -2.16 -6.29 -0.80
N VAL A 83 -1.63 -5.19 -1.32
CA VAL A 83 -0.74 -4.30 -0.57
C VAL A 83 -1.20 -2.85 -0.66
N GLU A 84 -1.40 -2.23 0.49
CA GLU A 84 -1.60 -0.79 0.65
C GLU A 84 -0.26 -0.13 1.01
N LEU A 85 0.15 0.89 0.25
CA LEU A 85 1.47 1.51 0.35
C LEU A 85 1.41 2.80 1.18
N LYS A 86 2.27 2.90 2.19
CA LYS A 86 2.50 4.13 2.96
C LYS A 86 3.96 4.52 2.85
N VAL A 87 4.23 5.75 2.38
CA VAL A 87 5.59 6.23 2.13
C VAL A 87 5.92 7.43 3.00
N THR A 88 7.14 7.50 3.50
CA THR A 88 7.67 8.67 4.23
C THR A 88 9.09 9.00 3.79
N LYS A 89 9.45 10.28 3.87
CA LYS A 89 10.83 10.77 3.71
C LYS A 89 11.61 10.82 5.02
N LYS A 90 11.00 10.43 6.15
CA LYS A 90 11.66 10.44 7.46
C LYS A 90 12.66 9.30 7.56
N TYR A 91 13.86 9.55 8.10
CA TYR A 91 14.82 8.51 8.45
C TYR A 91 14.28 7.63 9.58
N LEU A 92 14.05 6.34 9.31
CA LEU A 92 13.54 5.37 10.26
C LEU A 92 14.47 4.14 10.29
N PRO A 93 15.50 4.12 11.16
CA PRO A 93 16.45 2.99 11.22
C PRO A 93 15.82 1.68 11.71
N GLU A 94 14.65 1.74 12.37
CA GLU A 94 13.87 0.59 12.84
C GLU A 94 12.46 0.60 12.21
N ASN A 95 12.34 0.82 10.89
CA ASN A 95 11.06 0.89 10.18
C ASN A 95 10.15 -0.33 10.52
N PRO A 96 8.87 -0.16 10.92
CA PRO A 96 8.05 1.07 10.94
C PRO A 96 7.93 1.79 12.28
N LYS A 97 8.86 1.58 13.22
CA LYS A 97 8.89 2.33 14.48
C LYS A 97 9.01 3.84 14.22
N GLY A 98 8.04 4.62 14.69
CA GLY A 98 8.02 6.07 14.52
C GLY A 98 7.51 6.56 13.16
N PHE A 99 6.97 5.65 12.35
CA PHE A 99 6.22 5.96 11.13
C PHE A 99 4.88 6.61 11.48
N PHE A 100 4.58 7.74 10.85
CA PHE A 100 3.29 8.42 10.98
C PHE A 100 2.58 8.38 9.63
N PHE A 101 1.36 7.85 9.60
CA PHE A 101 0.60 7.65 8.37
C PHE A 101 -0.89 7.86 8.60
N GLY A 102 -1.60 8.24 7.53
CA GLY A 102 -3.05 8.19 7.45
C GLY A 102 -3.51 6.90 6.79
N ALA A 103 -4.68 6.42 7.19
CA ALA A 103 -5.34 5.26 6.60
C ALA A 103 -6.84 5.40 6.76
N THR A 104 -7.60 4.92 5.78
CA THR A 104 -9.06 4.92 5.84
C THR A 104 -9.59 3.72 6.63
N GLN A 105 -10.82 3.82 7.14
CA GLN A 105 -11.50 2.67 7.74
C GLN A 105 -11.69 1.54 6.72
N ASN A 106 -11.91 1.89 5.45
CA ASN A 106 -12.08 0.92 4.36
C ASN A 106 -10.82 0.06 4.14
N GLU A 107 -9.62 0.64 4.23
CA GLU A 107 -8.35 -0.12 4.19
C GLU A 107 -8.26 -1.13 5.34
N PHE A 108 -8.57 -0.71 6.57
CA PHE A 108 -8.55 -1.61 7.73
C PHE A 108 -9.60 -2.72 7.64
N ASP A 109 -10.83 -2.39 7.27
CA ASP A 109 -11.92 -3.36 7.16
C ASP A 109 -11.60 -4.40 6.08
N PHE A 110 -11.12 -3.95 4.92
CA PHE A 110 -10.75 -4.84 3.83
C PHE A 110 -9.58 -5.74 4.20
N GLY A 111 -8.54 -5.19 4.83
CA GLY A 111 -7.42 -5.97 5.32
C GLY A 111 -7.82 -7.03 6.36
N LYS A 112 -8.80 -6.72 7.22
CA LYS A 112 -9.34 -7.71 8.19
C LYS A 112 -10.08 -8.84 7.49
N MET A 113 -10.84 -8.54 6.45
CA MET A 113 -11.55 -9.55 5.65
C MET A 113 -10.58 -10.49 4.91
N LEU A 114 -9.47 -9.94 4.40
CA LEU A 114 -8.46 -10.71 3.66
C LEU A 114 -7.44 -11.45 4.55
N GLY A 115 -7.26 -11.01 5.80
CA GLY A 115 -6.32 -11.61 6.74
C GLY A 115 -4.90 -11.69 6.17
N GLU A 116 -4.40 -12.91 5.99
CA GLU A 116 -3.05 -13.15 5.47
C GLU A 116 -2.85 -12.76 4.00
N LYS A 117 -3.90 -12.47 3.23
CA LYS A 117 -3.79 -11.98 1.85
C LYS A 117 -3.75 -10.46 1.74
N PHE A 118 -3.56 -9.73 2.84
CA PHE A 118 -3.42 -8.28 2.84
C PHE A 118 -2.25 -7.80 3.70
N ARG A 119 -1.51 -6.78 3.22
CA ARG A 119 -0.43 -6.14 3.99
C ARG A 119 -0.48 -4.62 3.84
N PHE A 120 -0.16 -3.92 4.91
CA PHE A 120 0.37 -2.56 4.78
C PHE A 120 1.87 -2.64 4.51
N CYS A 121 2.33 -1.95 3.46
CA CYS A 121 3.75 -1.76 3.18
C CYS A 121 4.19 -0.36 3.61
N PHE A 122 5.14 -0.29 4.53
CA PHE A 122 5.70 0.96 5.05
C PHE A 122 7.07 1.21 4.44
N VAL A 123 7.20 2.24 3.60
CA VAL A 123 8.46 2.60 2.95
C VAL A 123 9.02 3.88 3.55
N SER A 124 10.26 3.81 4.04
CA SER A 124 11.06 4.96 4.46
C SER A 124 12.11 5.24 3.38
N LEU A 125 12.00 6.40 2.73
CA LEU A 125 12.95 6.86 1.72
C LEU A 125 13.84 7.94 2.31
N HIS A 126 15.08 7.63 2.64
CA HIS A 126 16.00 8.60 3.22
C HIS A 126 17.43 8.35 2.74
N GLU A 127 18.19 9.43 2.52
CA GLU A 127 19.58 9.36 2.00
C GLU A 127 20.53 8.53 2.90
N ARG A 128 20.27 8.52 4.21
CA ARG A 128 21.03 7.73 5.19
C ARG A 128 20.69 6.23 5.20
N GLY A 129 19.67 5.82 4.46
CA GLY A 129 19.21 4.43 4.40
C GLY A 129 17.71 4.37 4.15
N SER A 130 17.33 3.77 3.03
CA SER A 130 15.93 3.45 2.71
C SER A 130 15.60 2.02 3.15
N SER A 131 14.36 1.78 3.57
CA SER A 131 13.88 0.46 3.97
C SER A 131 12.38 0.32 3.72
N HIS A 132 11.90 -0.92 3.68
CA HIS A 132 10.47 -1.21 3.71
C HIS A 132 10.13 -2.27 4.78
N ALA A 133 8.86 -2.31 5.18
CA ALA A 133 8.34 -3.34 6.08
C ALA A 133 6.90 -3.70 5.69
N LEU A 134 6.59 -4.99 5.67
CA LEU A 134 5.23 -5.50 5.47
C LEU A 134 4.64 -5.91 6.81
N LEU A 135 3.40 -5.51 7.08
CA LEU A 135 2.65 -5.93 8.27
C LEU A 135 1.24 -6.36 7.89
N THR A 136 0.78 -7.48 8.46
CA THR A 136 -0.64 -7.82 8.54
C THR A 136 -1.40 -6.78 9.36
N ILE A 137 -2.73 -6.80 9.30
CA ILE A 137 -3.54 -5.97 10.19
C ILE A 137 -3.26 -6.31 11.67
N SER A 138 -3.13 -7.59 12.02
CA SER A 138 -2.89 -8.01 13.40
C SER A 138 -1.54 -7.49 13.93
N GLU A 139 -0.48 -7.63 13.13
CA GLU A 139 0.84 -7.11 13.50
C GLU A 139 0.85 -5.59 13.59
N LEU A 140 0.17 -4.90 12.66
CA LEU A 140 0.03 -3.45 12.71
C LEU A 140 -0.68 -3.01 13.98
N GLU A 141 -1.85 -3.57 14.29
CA GLU A 141 -2.63 -3.24 15.48
C GLU A 141 -1.83 -3.46 16.76
N SER A 142 -1.00 -4.51 16.84
CA SER A 142 -0.12 -4.77 17.99
C SER A 142 0.99 -3.72 18.18
N ARG A 143 1.35 -2.98 17.12
CA ARG A 143 2.43 -1.98 17.11
C ARG A 143 1.93 -0.54 17.22
N ILE A 144 0.63 -0.29 16.99
CA ILE A 144 0.04 1.05 17.09
C ILE A 144 0.14 1.55 18.54
N ARG A 145 0.87 2.65 18.75
CA ARG A 145 0.95 3.32 20.06
C ARG A 145 -0.13 4.36 20.26
N THR A 146 -0.53 5.05 19.20
CA THR A 146 -1.51 6.13 19.26
C THR A 146 -2.31 6.13 17.96
N ARG A 147 -3.63 6.26 18.08
CA ARG A 147 -4.55 6.38 16.96
C ARG A 147 -5.36 7.66 17.10
N ARG A 148 -5.35 8.51 16.07
CA ARG A 148 -6.21 9.69 15.97
C ARG A 148 -7.15 9.50 14.79
N ILE A 149 -8.44 9.73 15.02
CA ILE A 149 -9.46 9.71 13.97
C ILE A 149 -9.60 11.13 13.42
N GLN A 150 -9.62 11.25 12.08
CA GLN A 150 -9.82 12.50 11.38
C GLN A 150 -10.92 12.29 10.33
N TYR A 151 -11.82 13.26 10.19
CA TYR A 151 -12.89 13.24 9.19
C TYR A 151 -12.47 14.05 7.96
N GLN A 152 -12.82 13.55 6.77
CA GLN A 152 -12.79 14.31 5.53
C GLN A 152 -14.23 14.68 5.16
N ILE A 153 -14.50 15.97 4.98
CA ILE A 153 -15.82 16.51 4.63
C ILE A 153 -15.68 17.20 3.28
N ASN A 154 -16.52 16.80 2.32
CA ASN A 154 -16.69 17.49 1.05
C ASN A 154 -18.11 18.08 1.03
N LEU A 155 -18.25 19.37 0.74
CA LEU A 155 -19.53 20.07 0.61
C LEU A 155 -19.97 20.12 -0.85
#